data_AF-A0AAD9XK96-F1
#
_entry.id   AF-A0AAD9XK96-F1
#
_cell.length_a   1.000
_cell.length_b   1.000
_cell.length_c   1.000
_cell.angle_alpha   90.00
_cell.angle_beta   90.00
_cell.angle_gamma   90.00
#
_symmetry.space_group_name_H-M   'P 1'
#
loop_
_entity.id
_entity.type
_entity.pdbx_description
1 polymer ?
#
loop_
_entity_poly.entity_id
_entity_poly.type
_entity_poly.pdbx_seq_one_letter_code
_entity_poly.pdbx_strand_id
1 'polypeptide(L)'
;MGKGGSLSDGVLKKIFLSYTYVAIWIFLSFTVIVYNKYILDKKMYNWPFPISLTMIHMSFCATLAFVLIKVFKVVEPVTMSRDLYLSSVVPIGALYSLSLWLSNSAYIYLSVSFIQMLKALMPVAVYSIGVLFKKDGFKSDTMINMLSISFGVAIAAYGEARFDSWGVMLQLGAVAFEATRLVMIQILLTSKGITLNPITSLYYVAPCCFVFLLFPWFFVEMPILRESSSFHFDFVIFGTNSLCAFALNLAVFLLVGKTSALTMNVAGVVKDWLLIAFSWSVIKDTVTPINLFGYGLAFLGVGYYNHSKLQALKAKEAQKKIGQGDEETGKLLEEREGEVGMGKRSDSQN
;
A
#
# COMPACT_ATOMS: atom_id res chain seq x y z
N MET A 1 -1.84 8.71 45.56
CA MET A 1 -1.53 7.32 45.13
C MET A 1 -2.87 6.69 44.74
N GLY A 2 -3.27 6.64 43.47
CA GLY A 2 -2.59 5.98 42.36
C GLY A 2 -3.20 4.60 42.13
N LYS A 3 -4.43 4.52 41.60
CA LYS A 3 -4.97 3.29 41.01
C LYS A 3 -5.17 3.55 39.52
N GLY A 4 -4.13 3.20 38.76
CA GLY A 4 -4.17 3.18 37.30
C GLY A 4 -5.28 2.24 36.83
N GLY A 5 -6.12 2.74 35.94
CA GLY A 5 -7.25 2.01 35.39
C GLY A 5 -6.79 0.72 34.72
N SER A 6 -7.37 -0.41 35.15
CA SER A 6 -7.34 -1.63 34.38
C SER A 6 -7.96 -1.35 33.02
N LEU A 7 -7.16 -1.49 31.95
CA LEU A 7 -7.69 -1.56 30.59
C LEU A 7 -8.75 -2.66 30.58
N SER A 8 -10.01 -2.31 30.32
CA SER A 8 -11.11 -3.28 30.19
C SER A 8 -10.69 -4.44 29.28
N ASP A 9 -10.97 -5.68 29.66
CA ASP A 9 -10.59 -6.89 28.91
C ASP A 9 -10.98 -6.84 27.42
N GLY A 10 -12.07 -6.14 27.11
CA GLY A 10 -12.51 -5.91 25.72
C GLY A 10 -11.57 -5.00 24.92
N VAL A 11 -10.91 -4.03 25.56
CA VAL A 11 -9.90 -3.15 24.94
C VAL A 11 -8.62 -3.94 24.70
N LEU A 12 -8.16 -4.72 25.67
CA LEU A 12 -6.99 -5.60 25.52
C LEU A 12 -7.17 -6.60 24.38
N LYS A 13 -8.34 -7.24 24.27
CA LYS A 13 -8.66 -8.17 23.17
C LYS A 13 -8.61 -7.49 21.80
N LYS A 14 -9.13 -6.27 21.66
CA LYS A 14 -9.08 -5.50 20.40
C LYS A 14 -7.66 -5.09 20.03
N ILE A 15 -6.86 -4.68 21.02
CA ILE A 15 -5.44 -4.33 20.82
C ILE A 15 -4.66 -5.56 20.36
N PHE A 16 -4.79 -6.68 21.06
CA PHE A 16 -4.11 -7.94 20.71
C PHE A 16 -4.47 -8.38 19.28
N LEU A 17 -5.76 -8.41 18.95
CA LEU A 17 -6.23 -8.79 17.62
C LEU A 17 -5.66 -7.87 16.52
N SER A 18 -5.58 -6.56 16.79
CA SER A 18 -5.01 -5.58 15.85
C SER A 18 -3.51 -5.85 15.61
N TYR A 19 -2.74 -6.11 16.66
CA TYR A 19 -1.33 -6.48 16.53
C TYR A 19 -1.14 -7.83 15.81
N THR A 20 -2.03 -8.80 16.03
CA THR A 20 -2.00 -10.06 15.28
C THR A 20 -2.19 -9.83 13.78
N TYR A 21 -3.16 -8.99 13.37
CA TYR A 21 -3.34 -8.66 11.94
C TYR A 21 -2.12 -7.95 11.35
N VAL A 22 -1.51 -7.03 12.10
CA VAL A 22 -0.27 -6.36 11.68
C VAL A 22 0.87 -7.38 11.50
N ALA A 23 1.06 -8.29 12.45
CA ALA A 23 2.11 -9.30 12.39
C ALA A 23 1.92 -10.25 11.20
N ILE A 24 0.69 -10.72 10.96
CA ILE A 24 0.35 -11.57 9.80
C ILE A 24 0.65 -10.83 8.49
N TRP A 25 0.25 -9.57 8.39
CA TRP A 25 0.51 -8.76 7.20
C TRP A 25 2.00 -8.55 6.94
N ILE A 26 2.78 -8.24 7.99
CA ILE A 26 4.24 -8.12 7.89
C ILE A 26 4.85 -9.44 7.43
N PHE A 27 4.50 -10.55 8.08
CA PHE A 27 5.01 -11.87 7.73
C PHE A 27 4.71 -12.24 6.27
N LEU A 28 3.45 -12.13 5.83
CA LEU A 28 3.07 -12.43 4.45
C LEU A 28 3.76 -11.50 3.45
N SER A 29 3.93 -10.22 3.78
CA SER A 29 4.65 -9.30 2.92
C SER A 29 6.12 -9.69 2.78
N PHE A 30 6.75 -10.17 3.85
CA PHE A 30 8.13 -10.65 3.83
C PHE A 30 8.24 -11.89 2.98
N THR A 31 7.38 -12.86 3.22
CA THR A 31 7.35 -14.11 2.46
C THR A 31 7.25 -13.81 0.97
N VAL A 32 6.31 -12.97 0.53
CA VAL A 32 6.17 -12.65 -0.90
C VAL A 32 7.42 -11.98 -1.46
N ILE A 33 8.01 -11.01 -0.77
CA ILE A 33 9.20 -10.29 -1.25
C ILE A 33 10.40 -11.25 -1.38
N VAL A 34 10.67 -12.02 -0.33
CA VAL A 34 11.80 -12.98 -0.30
C VAL A 34 11.57 -14.09 -1.33
N TYR A 35 10.32 -14.55 -1.49
CA TYR A 35 10.00 -15.62 -2.41
C TYR A 35 10.09 -15.16 -3.88
N ASN A 36 9.64 -13.93 -4.19
CA ASN A 36 9.86 -13.33 -5.51
C ASN A 36 11.35 -13.16 -5.81
N LYS A 37 12.13 -12.69 -4.83
CA LYS A 37 13.59 -12.59 -4.97
C LYS A 37 14.22 -13.98 -5.22
N TYR A 38 13.81 -14.99 -4.46
CA TYR A 38 14.31 -16.36 -4.61
C TYR A 38 14.06 -16.92 -6.01
N ILE A 39 12.85 -16.73 -6.55
CA ILE A 39 12.48 -17.19 -7.90
C ILE A 39 13.27 -16.43 -8.98
N LEU A 40 13.34 -15.10 -8.88
CA LEU A 40 13.88 -14.24 -9.94
C LEU A 40 15.40 -14.08 -9.92
N ASP A 41 16.06 -14.31 -8.78
CA ASP A 41 17.52 -14.18 -8.69
C ASP A 41 18.21 -15.34 -9.43
N LYS A 42 19.09 -14.99 -10.36
CA LYS A 42 19.88 -15.94 -11.17
C LYS A 42 20.78 -16.86 -10.34
N LYS A 43 21.14 -16.46 -9.12
CA LYS A 43 21.97 -17.25 -8.20
C LYS A 43 21.18 -18.23 -7.34
N MET A 44 19.86 -18.09 -7.28
CA MET A 44 18.98 -18.90 -6.45
C MET A 44 18.20 -19.89 -7.32
N TYR A 45 16.91 -19.65 -7.54
CA TYR A 45 16.08 -20.52 -8.37
C TYR A 45 16.33 -20.35 -9.87
N ASN A 46 16.90 -19.22 -10.29
CA ASN A 46 17.28 -18.93 -11.68
C ASN A 46 16.12 -18.95 -12.69
N TRP A 47 15.00 -18.33 -12.33
CA TRP A 47 13.90 -18.09 -13.25
C TRP A 47 13.63 -16.58 -13.41
N PRO A 48 14.48 -15.84 -14.15
CA PRO A 48 14.45 -14.37 -14.23
C PRO A 48 13.36 -13.85 -15.19
N PHE A 49 12.12 -14.31 -15.02
CA PHE A 49 10.95 -13.94 -15.84
C PHE A 49 9.90 -13.18 -15.02
N PRO A 50 10.16 -11.91 -14.66
CA PRO A 50 9.33 -11.11 -13.75
C PRO A 50 7.93 -10.82 -14.30
N ILE A 51 7.76 -10.64 -15.62
CA ILE A 51 6.44 -10.44 -16.23
C ILE A 51 5.63 -11.72 -16.09
N SER A 52 6.21 -12.87 -16.45
CA SER A 52 5.57 -14.18 -16.33
C SER A 52 5.20 -14.48 -14.87
N LEU A 53 6.09 -14.22 -13.91
CA LEU A 53 5.80 -14.38 -12.48
C LEU A 53 4.57 -13.55 -12.08
N THR A 54 4.56 -12.28 -12.48
CA THR A 54 3.48 -11.35 -12.15
C THR A 54 2.17 -11.78 -12.82
N MET A 55 2.22 -12.27 -14.07
CA MET A 55 1.05 -12.79 -14.76
C MET A 55 0.46 -14.01 -14.05
N ILE A 56 1.30 -14.93 -13.55
CA ILE A 56 0.86 -16.07 -12.75
C ILE A 56 0.17 -15.59 -11.46
N HIS A 57 0.73 -14.58 -10.77
CA HIS A 57 0.09 -14.00 -9.58
C HIS A 57 -1.27 -13.41 -9.91
N MET A 58 -1.35 -12.60 -10.97
CA MET A 58 -2.58 -11.91 -11.36
C MET A 58 -3.65 -12.89 -11.81
N SER A 59 -3.30 -13.93 -12.56
CA SER A 59 -4.25 -14.96 -13.00
C SER A 59 -4.76 -15.80 -11.83
N PHE A 60 -3.88 -16.20 -10.92
CA PHE A 60 -4.23 -16.93 -9.70
C PHE A 60 -5.13 -16.09 -8.78
N CYS A 61 -4.73 -14.83 -8.52
CA CYS A 61 -5.49 -13.88 -7.72
C CYS A 61 -6.87 -13.59 -8.32
N ALA A 62 -6.96 -13.38 -9.64
CA ALA A 62 -8.22 -13.15 -10.33
C ALA A 62 -9.15 -14.37 -10.21
N THR A 63 -8.60 -15.58 -10.41
CA THR A 63 -9.37 -16.83 -10.31
C THR A 63 -9.90 -17.05 -8.90
N LEU A 64 -9.05 -16.90 -7.87
CA LEU A 64 -9.49 -17.04 -6.49
C LEU A 64 -10.47 -15.94 -6.07
N ALA A 65 -10.25 -14.69 -6.47
CA ALA A 65 -11.19 -13.61 -6.19
C ALA A 65 -12.56 -13.88 -6.83
N PHE A 66 -12.58 -14.40 -8.06
CA PHE A 66 -13.80 -14.83 -8.73
C PHE A 66 -14.52 -15.93 -7.94
N VAL A 67 -13.79 -16.98 -7.54
CA VAL A 67 -14.34 -18.10 -6.76
C VAL A 67 -14.89 -17.62 -5.42
N LEU A 68 -14.17 -16.78 -4.68
CA LEU A 68 -14.65 -16.26 -3.39
C LEU A 68 -15.89 -15.39 -3.50
N ILE A 69 -16.02 -14.58 -4.57
CA ILE A 69 -17.17 -13.68 -4.75
C ILE A 69 -18.37 -14.43 -5.35
N LYS A 70 -18.17 -15.23 -6.40
CA LYS A 70 -19.25 -15.83 -7.18
C LYS A 70 -19.71 -17.18 -6.65
N VAL A 71 -18.77 -18.00 -6.13
CA VAL A 71 -19.08 -19.35 -5.64
C VAL A 71 -19.35 -19.29 -4.14
N PHE A 72 -18.39 -18.80 -3.35
CA PHE A 72 -18.51 -18.80 -1.89
C PHE A 72 -19.25 -17.59 -1.31
N LYS A 73 -19.49 -16.54 -2.11
CA LYS A 73 -20.18 -15.29 -1.69
C LYS A 73 -19.63 -14.70 -0.38
N VAL A 74 -18.31 -14.77 -0.20
CA VAL A 74 -17.63 -14.24 1.00
C VAL A 74 -17.70 -12.71 1.07
N VAL A 75 -17.83 -12.06 -0.10
CA VAL A 75 -17.98 -10.61 -0.22
C VAL A 75 -19.18 -10.31 -1.11
N GLU A 76 -19.93 -9.29 -0.74
CA GLU A 76 -21.05 -8.81 -1.55
C GLU A 76 -20.58 -8.39 -2.95
N PRO A 77 -21.21 -8.90 -4.02
CA PRO A 77 -20.86 -8.51 -5.37
C PRO A 77 -21.17 -7.03 -5.60
N VAL A 78 -20.15 -6.18 -5.62
CA VAL A 78 -20.30 -4.78 -6.01
C VAL A 78 -20.46 -4.73 -7.52
N THR A 79 -21.61 -4.30 -8.04
CA THR A 79 -21.81 -4.10 -9.48
C THR A 79 -21.16 -2.79 -9.92
N MET A 80 -20.15 -2.86 -10.77
CA MET A 80 -19.58 -1.67 -11.43
C MET A 80 -20.22 -1.46 -12.80
N SER A 81 -20.55 -0.20 -13.12
CA SER A 81 -20.94 0.17 -14.49
C SER A 81 -19.74 0.04 -15.44
N ARG A 82 -20.02 -0.26 -16.71
CA ARG A 82 -18.97 -0.40 -17.73
C ARG A 82 -18.18 0.89 -17.91
N ASP A 83 -18.85 2.04 -17.87
CA ASP A 83 -18.20 3.34 -18.03
C ASP A 83 -17.25 3.64 -16.87
N LEU A 84 -17.66 3.31 -15.63
CA LEU A 84 -16.79 3.42 -14.46
C LEU A 84 -15.59 2.48 -14.57
N TYR A 85 -15.82 1.24 -15.01
CA TYR A 85 -14.74 0.26 -15.18
C TYR A 85 -13.71 0.74 -16.20
N LEU A 86 -14.15 1.16 -17.39
CA LEU A 86 -13.26 1.61 -18.47
C LEU A 86 -12.58 2.94 -18.16
N SER A 87 -13.30 3.91 -17.59
CA SER A 87 -12.75 5.25 -17.31
C SER A 87 -11.85 5.27 -16.08
N SER A 88 -12.07 4.38 -15.11
CA SER A 88 -11.38 4.45 -13.80
C SER A 88 -10.55 3.21 -13.50
N VAL A 89 -11.10 2.00 -13.65
CA VAL A 89 -10.38 0.76 -13.29
C VAL A 89 -9.29 0.40 -14.31
N VAL A 90 -9.55 0.55 -15.60
CA VAL A 90 -8.58 0.20 -16.66
C VAL A 90 -7.28 1.01 -16.55
N PRO A 91 -7.30 2.35 -16.42
CA PRO A 91 -6.08 3.13 -16.22
C PRO A 91 -5.33 2.76 -14.93
N ILE A 92 -6.06 2.51 -13.84
CA ILE A 92 -5.47 2.06 -12.57
C ILE A 92 -4.79 0.69 -12.74
N GLY A 93 -5.43 -0.22 -13.47
CA GLY A 93 -4.87 -1.54 -13.79
C GLY A 93 -3.62 -1.46 -14.66
N ALA A 94 -3.59 -0.57 -15.65
CA ALA A 94 -2.41 -0.34 -16.49
C ALA A 94 -1.21 0.17 -15.67
N LEU A 95 -1.43 1.20 -14.83
CA LEU A 95 -0.38 1.71 -13.94
C LEU A 95 0.10 0.64 -12.95
N TYR A 96 -0.83 -0.17 -12.42
CA TYR A 96 -0.47 -1.25 -11.53
C TYR A 96 0.36 -2.33 -12.21
N SER A 97 0.00 -2.75 -13.43
CA SER A 97 0.78 -3.72 -14.19
C SER A 97 2.19 -3.22 -14.48
N LEU A 98 2.36 -1.95 -14.88
CA LEU A 98 3.68 -1.37 -15.11
C LEU A 98 4.48 -1.31 -13.81
N SER A 99 3.87 -0.89 -12.71
CA SER A 99 4.54 -0.87 -11.40
C SER A 99 5.01 -2.27 -10.98
N LEU A 100 4.15 -3.28 -11.09
CA LEU A 100 4.48 -4.65 -10.72
C LEU A 100 5.59 -5.23 -11.60
N TRP A 101 5.51 -5.02 -12.92
CA TRP A 101 6.55 -5.46 -13.86
C TRP A 101 7.91 -4.85 -13.50
N LEU A 102 7.98 -3.52 -13.38
CA LEU A 102 9.23 -2.84 -13.11
C LEU A 102 9.77 -3.16 -11.71
N SER A 103 8.92 -3.24 -10.69
CA SER A 103 9.35 -3.58 -9.32
C SER A 103 9.85 -5.02 -9.22
N ASN A 104 9.19 -5.98 -9.91
CA ASN A 104 9.66 -7.36 -9.91
C ASN A 104 10.95 -7.51 -10.72
N SER A 105 11.08 -6.80 -11.85
CA SER A 105 12.31 -6.79 -12.64
C SER A 105 13.51 -6.27 -11.86
N ALA A 106 13.30 -5.30 -10.95
CA ALA A 106 14.36 -4.78 -10.09
C ALA A 106 15.01 -5.86 -9.20
N TYR A 107 14.30 -6.93 -8.81
CA TYR A 107 14.86 -8.02 -8.01
C TYR A 107 15.96 -8.81 -8.73
N ILE A 108 16.05 -8.73 -10.06
CA ILE A 108 17.13 -9.38 -10.83
C ILE A 108 18.45 -8.64 -10.61
N TYR A 109 18.40 -7.31 -10.51
CA TYR A 109 19.57 -6.44 -10.52
C TYR A 109 19.99 -6.02 -9.10
N LEU A 110 19.01 -5.74 -8.25
CA LEU A 110 19.23 -5.10 -6.95
C LEU A 110 19.09 -6.09 -5.78
N SER A 111 19.72 -5.74 -4.65
CA SER A 111 19.50 -6.37 -3.35
C SER A 111 18.12 -6.00 -2.80
N VAL A 112 17.56 -6.86 -1.93
CA VAL A 112 16.22 -6.63 -1.37
C VAL A 112 16.23 -5.44 -0.42
N SER A 113 17.32 -5.25 0.34
CA SER A 113 17.55 -4.07 1.19
C SER A 113 17.58 -2.77 0.37
N PHE A 114 18.30 -2.75 -0.76
CA PHE A 114 18.40 -1.58 -1.60
C PHE A 114 17.07 -1.24 -2.30
N ILE A 115 16.32 -2.24 -2.76
CA ILE A 115 14.95 -2.03 -3.28
C ILE A 115 14.06 -1.41 -2.21
N GLN A 116 14.11 -1.92 -0.98
CA GLN A 116 13.28 -1.43 0.12
C GLN A 116 13.65 -0.01 0.51
N MET A 117 14.93 0.36 0.42
CA MET A 117 15.34 1.76 0.56
C MET A 117 14.81 2.63 -0.58
N LEU A 118 14.93 2.23 -1.85
CA LEU A 118 14.40 3.03 -2.97
C LEU A 118 12.89 3.27 -2.81
N LYS A 119 12.16 2.28 -2.25
CA LYS A 119 10.75 2.42 -1.88
C LYS A 119 10.49 3.42 -0.74
N ALA A 120 11.49 3.83 0.04
CA ALA A 120 11.35 4.94 0.99
C ALA A 120 11.08 6.29 0.30
N LEU A 121 11.32 6.40 -1.03
CA LEU A 121 10.90 7.53 -1.85
C LEU A 121 9.39 7.51 -2.19
N MET A 122 8.65 6.49 -1.77
CA MET A 122 7.22 6.38 -2.08
C MET A 122 6.41 7.61 -1.60
N PRO A 123 6.59 8.12 -0.37
CA PRO A 123 5.90 9.34 0.08
C PRO A 123 6.28 10.58 -0.75
N VAL A 124 7.53 10.66 -1.21
CA VAL A 124 8.03 11.73 -2.09
C VAL A 124 7.29 11.70 -3.41
N ALA A 125 7.22 10.53 -4.06
CA ALA A 125 6.54 10.37 -5.34
C ALA A 125 5.03 10.63 -5.22
N VAL A 126 4.36 10.09 -4.19
CA VAL A 126 2.92 10.30 -3.97
C VAL A 126 2.60 11.78 -3.75
N TYR A 127 3.39 12.48 -2.94
CA TYR A 127 3.19 13.90 -2.69
C TYR A 127 3.40 14.74 -3.95
N SER A 128 4.51 14.52 -4.67
CA SER A 128 4.82 15.25 -5.90
C SER A 128 3.76 15.05 -6.98
N ILE A 129 3.28 13.82 -7.18
CA ILE A 129 2.20 13.53 -8.15
C ILE A 129 0.85 14.08 -7.65
N GLY A 130 0.58 14.03 -6.35
CA GLY A 130 -0.61 14.64 -5.74
C GLY A 130 -0.69 16.14 -5.96
N VAL A 131 0.44 16.84 -5.86
CA VAL A 131 0.56 18.27 -6.20
C VAL A 131 0.39 18.49 -7.70
N LEU A 132 1.05 17.67 -8.54
CA LEU A 132 0.96 17.77 -10.01
C LEU A 132 -0.49 17.63 -10.51
N PHE A 133 -1.25 16.71 -9.91
CA PHE A 133 -2.65 16.46 -10.25
C PHE A 133 -3.60 17.45 -9.56
N LYS A 134 -3.08 18.48 -8.89
CA LYS A 134 -3.82 19.48 -8.10
C LYS A 134 -4.74 18.86 -7.04
N LYS A 135 -4.44 17.63 -6.61
CA LYS A 135 -5.19 16.93 -5.57
C LYS A 135 -4.80 17.44 -4.18
N ASP A 136 -3.53 17.76 -3.99
CA ASP A 136 -2.98 18.30 -2.74
C ASP A 136 -2.36 19.68 -2.98
N GLY A 137 -2.54 20.60 -2.04
CA GLY A 137 -1.92 21.92 -2.10
C GLY A 137 -0.43 21.85 -1.76
N PHE A 138 0.40 22.59 -2.50
CA PHE A 138 1.84 22.66 -2.25
C PHE A 138 2.12 23.30 -0.88
N LYS A 139 2.90 22.60 -0.06
CA LYS A 139 3.41 23.05 1.24
C LYS A 139 4.93 22.96 1.26
N SER A 140 5.59 24.09 1.50
CA SER A 140 7.05 24.18 1.53
C SER A 140 7.67 23.25 2.58
N ASP A 141 7.12 23.20 3.79
CA ASP A 141 7.62 22.34 4.87
C ASP A 141 7.60 20.85 4.49
N THR A 142 6.53 20.42 3.81
CA THR A 142 6.43 19.05 3.33
C THR A 142 7.45 18.77 2.23
N MET A 143 7.67 19.73 1.32
CA MET A 143 8.66 19.58 0.25
C MET A 143 10.10 19.51 0.80
N ILE A 144 10.45 20.34 1.79
CA ILE A 144 11.76 20.29 2.47
C ILE A 144 11.99 18.89 3.07
N ASN A 145 10.97 18.32 3.71
CA ASN A 145 11.08 16.96 4.24
C ASN A 145 11.23 15.91 3.12
N MET A 146 10.57 16.07 1.98
CA MET A 146 10.76 15.18 0.82
C MET A 146 12.19 15.24 0.26
N LEU A 147 12.80 16.43 0.24
CA LEU A 147 14.20 16.59 -0.16
C LEU A 147 15.15 15.91 0.83
N SER A 148 14.88 16.00 2.14
CA SER A 148 15.65 15.29 3.17
C SER A 148 15.61 13.77 2.99
N ILE A 149 14.41 13.19 2.75
CA ILE A 149 14.27 11.75 2.45
C ILE A 149 15.09 11.39 1.20
N SER A 150 14.97 12.18 0.13
CA SER A 150 15.67 11.95 -1.13
C SER A 150 17.19 11.99 -0.96
N PHE A 151 17.69 12.91 -0.13
CA PHE A 151 19.11 13.01 0.20
C PHE A 151 19.62 11.79 0.96
N GLY A 152 18.88 11.30 1.96
CA GLY A 152 19.23 10.06 2.68
C GLY A 152 19.30 8.85 1.73
N VAL A 153 18.34 8.73 0.81
CA VAL A 153 18.33 7.67 -0.21
C VAL A 153 19.51 7.81 -1.18
N ALA A 154 19.90 9.02 -1.56
CA ALA A 154 21.06 9.25 -2.42
C ALA A 154 22.38 8.84 -1.75
N ILE A 155 22.58 9.19 -0.47
CA ILE A 155 23.76 8.75 0.30
C ILE A 155 23.82 7.23 0.38
N ALA A 156 22.70 6.60 0.71
CA ALA A 156 22.69 5.16 0.81
C ALA A 156 22.78 4.48 -0.58
N ALA A 157 22.34 5.10 -1.67
CA ALA A 157 22.64 4.58 -3.01
C ALA A 157 24.14 4.66 -3.34
N TYR A 158 24.84 5.72 -2.91
CA TYR A 158 26.28 5.87 -3.10
C TYR A 158 27.09 4.76 -2.39
N GLY A 159 26.62 4.30 -1.23
CA GLY A 159 27.29 3.23 -0.48
C GLY A 159 26.96 1.81 -0.95
N GLU A 160 26.08 1.61 -1.93
CA GLU A 160 25.51 0.29 -2.26
C GLU A 160 26.53 -0.60 -2.98
N ALA A 161 26.78 -1.79 -2.42
CA ALA A 161 27.76 -2.72 -2.95
C ALA A 161 27.35 -3.32 -4.31
N ARG A 162 26.05 -3.47 -4.55
CA ARG A 162 25.50 -4.00 -5.81
C ARG A 162 24.73 -2.92 -6.58
N PHE A 163 25.30 -1.72 -6.66
CA PHE A 163 24.67 -0.64 -7.41
C PHE A 163 24.60 -0.99 -8.90
N ASP A 164 23.38 -1.05 -9.43
CA ASP A 164 23.09 -1.24 -10.84
C ASP A 164 22.12 -0.14 -11.28
N SER A 165 22.57 0.73 -12.19
CA SER A 165 21.80 1.91 -12.61
C SER A 165 20.51 1.54 -13.34
N TRP A 166 20.50 0.43 -14.08
CA TRP A 166 19.31 -0.07 -14.77
C TRP A 166 18.28 -0.56 -13.76
N GLY A 167 18.70 -1.36 -12.78
CA GLY A 167 17.87 -1.79 -11.65
C GLY A 167 17.27 -0.62 -10.86
N VAL A 168 18.07 0.43 -10.61
CA VAL A 168 17.60 1.67 -9.97
C VAL A 168 16.55 2.36 -10.83
N MET A 169 16.77 2.50 -12.13
CA MET A 169 15.81 3.12 -13.06
C MET A 169 14.48 2.35 -13.08
N LEU A 170 14.53 1.01 -13.14
CA LEU A 170 13.35 0.15 -13.06
C LEU A 170 12.60 0.39 -11.75
N GLN A 171 13.30 0.38 -10.61
CA GLN A 171 12.66 0.53 -9.30
C GLN A 171 12.08 1.94 -9.08
N LEU A 172 12.75 3.00 -9.56
CA LEU A 172 12.22 4.37 -9.50
C LEU A 172 11.01 4.54 -10.43
N GLY A 173 11.05 3.95 -11.63
CA GLY A 173 9.89 3.90 -12.53
C GLY A 173 8.71 3.17 -11.88
N ALA A 174 8.96 2.05 -11.20
CA ALA A 174 7.94 1.31 -10.46
C ALA A 174 7.29 2.16 -9.36
N VAL A 175 8.09 2.93 -8.62
CA VAL A 175 7.60 3.89 -7.60
C VAL A 175 6.79 5.00 -8.25
N ALA A 176 7.20 5.54 -9.39
CA ALA A 176 6.42 6.58 -10.08
C ALA A 176 5.04 6.08 -10.55
N PHE A 177 4.97 4.90 -11.16
CA PHE A 177 3.70 4.31 -11.57
C PHE A 177 2.82 3.93 -10.37
N GLU A 178 3.42 3.40 -9.30
CA GLU A 178 2.69 3.09 -8.06
C GLU A 178 2.12 4.35 -7.41
N ALA A 179 2.91 5.42 -7.32
CA ALA A 179 2.45 6.70 -6.80
C ALA A 179 1.28 7.25 -7.61
N THR A 180 1.39 7.22 -8.93
CA THR A 180 0.33 7.69 -9.83
C THR A 180 -0.94 6.88 -9.63
N ARG A 181 -0.82 5.54 -9.55
CA ARG A 181 -1.93 4.64 -9.24
C ARG A 181 -2.60 5.00 -7.92
N LEU A 182 -1.81 5.20 -6.87
CA LEU A 182 -2.32 5.54 -5.53
C LEU A 182 -3.06 6.89 -5.52
N VAL A 183 -2.53 7.92 -6.20
CA VAL A 183 -3.19 9.22 -6.32
C VAL A 183 -4.49 9.11 -7.12
N MET A 184 -4.50 8.35 -8.23
CA MET A 184 -5.71 8.10 -9.01
C MET A 184 -6.80 7.37 -8.21
N ILE A 185 -6.42 6.34 -7.43
CA ILE A 185 -7.34 5.66 -6.52
C ILE A 185 -7.90 6.65 -5.50
N GLN A 186 -7.06 7.49 -4.88
CA GLN A 186 -7.53 8.48 -3.90
C GLN A 186 -8.54 9.48 -4.50
N ILE A 187 -8.27 9.97 -5.72
CA ILE A 187 -9.18 10.84 -6.46
C ILE A 187 -10.49 10.10 -6.75
N LEU A 188 -10.44 8.85 -7.20
CA LEU A 188 -11.62 8.03 -7.50
C LEU A 188 -12.51 7.81 -6.26
N LEU A 189 -11.90 7.42 -5.14
CA LEU A 189 -12.62 7.16 -3.89
C LEU A 189 -13.27 8.43 -3.34
N THR A 190 -12.58 9.58 -3.45
CA THR A 190 -13.08 10.86 -2.95
C THR A 190 -14.16 11.46 -3.86
N SER A 191 -14.01 11.34 -5.18
CA SER A 191 -14.93 11.93 -6.16
C SER A 191 -16.22 11.13 -6.37
N LYS A 192 -16.14 9.79 -6.32
CA LYS A 192 -17.30 8.92 -6.60
C LYS A 192 -17.90 8.24 -5.37
N GLY A 193 -17.31 8.43 -4.18
CA GLY A 193 -17.85 7.90 -2.92
C GLY A 193 -17.90 6.37 -2.84
N ILE A 194 -17.16 5.67 -3.70
CA ILE A 194 -17.16 4.21 -3.78
C ILE A 194 -16.19 3.66 -2.74
N THR A 195 -16.63 2.73 -1.90
CA THR A 195 -15.75 1.97 -1.01
C THR A 195 -15.48 0.61 -1.63
N LEU A 196 -14.22 0.34 -1.98
CA LEU A 196 -13.82 -0.96 -2.53
C LEU A 196 -13.08 -1.75 -1.47
N ASN A 197 -13.67 -2.88 -1.09
CA ASN A 197 -12.96 -3.93 -0.36
C ASN A 197 -11.82 -4.46 -1.26
N PRO A 198 -10.60 -4.71 -0.75
CA PRO A 198 -9.47 -5.22 -1.53
C PRO A 198 -9.75 -6.52 -2.31
N ILE A 199 -10.63 -7.40 -1.84
CA ILE A 199 -11.02 -8.60 -2.62
C ILE A 199 -11.77 -8.18 -3.89
N THR A 200 -12.71 -7.23 -3.76
CA THR A 200 -13.43 -6.63 -4.88
C THR A 200 -12.48 -5.84 -5.79
N SER A 201 -11.54 -5.10 -5.22
CA SER A 201 -10.49 -4.42 -5.99
C SER A 201 -9.66 -5.40 -6.81
N LEU A 202 -9.26 -6.53 -6.20
CA LEU A 202 -8.48 -7.57 -6.88
C LEU A 202 -9.28 -8.23 -8.00
N TYR A 203 -10.56 -8.52 -7.77
CA TYR A 203 -11.46 -9.06 -8.79
C TYR A 203 -11.55 -8.17 -10.04
N TYR A 204 -11.59 -6.86 -9.87
CA TYR A 204 -11.70 -5.92 -10.99
C TYR A 204 -10.36 -5.55 -11.62
N VAL A 205 -9.30 -5.44 -10.83
CA VAL A 205 -7.99 -4.94 -11.25
C VAL A 205 -7.08 -6.07 -11.75
N ALA A 206 -7.06 -7.25 -11.13
CA ALA A 206 -6.12 -8.32 -11.49
C ALA A 206 -6.28 -8.83 -12.94
N PRO A 207 -7.50 -9.06 -13.48
CA PRO A 207 -7.67 -9.43 -14.89
C PRO A 207 -7.14 -8.35 -15.84
N CYS A 208 -7.37 -7.08 -15.50
CA CYS A 208 -6.89 -5.94 -16.26
C CYS A 208 -5.35 -5.91 -16.29
N CYS A 209 -4.71 -6.10 -15.13
CA CYS A 209 -3.25 -6.19 -15.05
C CYS A 209 -2.70 -7.35 -15.86
N PHE A 210 -3.33 -8.53 -15.83
CA PHE A 210 -2.92 -9.66 -16.66
C PHE A 210 -2.93 -9.31 -18.16
N VAL A 211 -4.01 -8.68 -18.63
CA VAL A 211 -4.13 -8.26 -20.04
C VAL A 211 -3.07 -7.22 -20.42
N PHE A 212 -2.80 -6.23 -19.56
CA PHE A 212 -1.76 -5.25 -19.83
C PHE A 212 -0.35 -5.85 -19.80
N LEU A 213 -0.10 -6.87 -18.98
CA LEU A 213 1.18 -7.58 -18.93
C LEU A 213 1.39 -8.52 -20.14
N LEU A 214 0.32 -9.03 -20.76
CA LEU A 214 0.42 -9.88 -21.95
C LEU A 214 1.16 -9.19 -23.10
N PHE A 215 0.95 -7.88 -23.27
CA PHE A 215 1.59 -7.11 -24.34
C PHE A 215 3.12 -7.12 -24.22
N PRO A 216 3.76 -6.59 -23.15
CA PRO A 216 5.21 -6.65 -23.00
C PRO A 216 5.72 -8.10 -22.86
N TRP A 217 4.95 -9.02 -22.28
CA TRP A 217 5.33 -10.43 -22.18
C TRP A 217 5.62 -11.06 -23.55
N PHE A 218 4.75 -10.79 -24.53
CA PHE A 218 4.86 -11.33 -25.88
C PHE A 218 6.17 -10.90 -26.58
N PHE A 219 6.64 -9.68 -26.32
CA PHE A 219 7.85 -9.15 -26.95
C PHE A 219 9.13 -9.41 -26.15
N VAL A 220 9.04 -9.50 -24.82
CA VAL A 220 10.23 -9.54 -23.96
C VAL A 220 10.55 -10.97 -23.51
N GLU A 221 9.61 -11.66 -22.89
CA GLU A 221 9.89 -12.93 -22.20
C GLU A 221 9.51 -14.16 -23.04
N MET A 222 8.45 -14.05 -23.84
CA MET A 222 7.94 -15.16 -24.64
C MET A 222 8.96 -15.73 -25.65
N PRO A 223 9.75 -14.92 -26.38
CA PRO A 223 10.79 -15.45 -27.27
C PRO A 223 11.85 -16.26 -26.50
N ILE A 224 12.31 -15.72 -25.36
CA ILE A 224 13.34 -16.33 -24.51
C ILE A 224 12.82 -17.63 -23.88
N LEU A 225 11.57 -17.65 -23.42
CA LEU A 225 10.94 -18.84 -22.86
C LEU A 225 10.75 -19.95 -23.91
N ARG A 226 10.45 -19.60 -25.16
CA ARG A 226 10.32 -20.57 -26.25
C ARG A 226 11.65 -21.20 -26.63
N GLU A 227 12.72 -20.43 -26.63
CA GLU A 227 14.07 -20.92 -26.88
C GLU A 227 14.61 -21.75 -25.71
N SER A 228 14.21 -21.41 -24.48
CA SER A 228 14.48 -22.18 -23.27
C SER A 228 13.55 -23.41 -23.18
N SER A 229 13.66 -24.33 -24.15
CA SER A 229 12.78 -25.49 -24.32
C SER A 229 12.88 -26.56 -23.21
N SER A 230 13.67 -26.31 -22.15
CA SER A 230 13.94 -27.25 -21.06
C SER A 230 13.27 -26.87 -19.73
N PHE A 231 12.59 -25.72 -19.64
CA PHE A 231 11.96 -25.28 -18.40
C PHE A 231 10.72 -26.12 -18.06
N HIS A 232 10.78 -26.84 -16.93
CA HIS A 232 9.66 -27.57 -16.38
C HIS A 232 8.95 -26.69 -15.34
N PHE A 233 7.66 -26.44 -15.54
CA PHE A 233 6.90 -25.58 -14.65
C PHE A 233 6.69 -26.24 -13.28
N ASP A 234 7.26 -25.64 -12.22
CA ASP A 234 7.09 -26.11 -10.85
C ASP A 234 5.80 -25.58 -10.23
N PHE A 235 4.72 -26.36 -10.38
CA PHE A 235 3.41 -26.01 -9.84
C PHE A 235 3.41 -25.74 -8.33
N VAL A 236 4.31 -26.36 -7.56
CA VAL A 236 4.37 -26.17 -6.11
C VAL A 236 4.97 -24.81 -5.80
N ILE A 237 6.10 -24.46 -6.41
CA ILE A 237 6.76 -23.18 -6.15
C ILE A 237 5.91 -22.01 -6.63
N PHE A 238 5.44 -22.03 -7.88
CA PHE A 238 4.64 -20.93 -8.41
C PHE A 238 3.25 -20.86 -7.76
N GLY A 239 2.64 -22.01 -7.45
CA GLY A 239 1.35 -22.09 -6.76
C GLY A 239 1.41 -21.56 -5.34
N THR A 240 2.39 -21.97 -4.54
CA THR A 240 2.55 -21.49 -3.16
C THR A 240 2.99 -20.02 -3.11
N ASN A 241 3.86 -19.58 -4.02
CA ASN A 241 4.22 -18.16 -4.14
C ASN A 241 3.01 -17.28 -4.50
N SER A 242 2.16 -17.72 -5.44
CA SER A 242 0.91 -17.04 -5.78
C SER A 242 -0.11 -17.06 -4.64
N LEU A 243 -0.17 -18.16 -3.88
CA LEU A 243 -1.00 -18.26 -2.68
C LEU A 243 -0.55 -17.25 -1.61
N CYS A 244 0.75 -17.08 -1.40
CA CYS A 244 1.28 -16.04 -0.51
C CYS A 244 0.91 -14.63 -0.99
N ALA A 245 1.00 -14.36 -2.30
CA ALA A 245 0.60 -13.08 -2.87
C ALA A 245 -0.90 -12.81 -2.67
N PHE A 246 -1.75 -13.82 -2.85
CA PHE A 246 -3.18 -13.72 -2.59
C PHE A 246 -3.48 -13.54 -1.09
N ALA A 247 -2.84 -14.31 -0.22
CA ALA A 247 -2.99 -14.21 1.23
C ALA A 247 -2.56 -12.84 1.76
N LEU A 248 -1.51 -12.25 1.19
CA LEU A 248 -1.10 -10.87 1.48
C LEU A 248 -2.21 -9.87 1.14
N ASN A 249 -2.86 -10.00 -0.01
CA ASN A 249 -3.98 -9.14 -0.38
C ASN A 249 -5.16 -9.27 0.60
N LEU A 250 -5.46 -10.50 1.06
CA LEU A 250 -6.46 -10.74 2.10
C LEU A 250 -6.06 -10.11 3.44
N ALA A 251 -4.78 -10.26 3.84
CA ALA A 251 -4.27 -9.66 5.06
C ALA A 251 -4.35 -8.13 5.02
N VAL A 252 -4.09 -7.51 3.86
CA VAL A 252 -4.31 -6.05 3.67
C VAL A 252 -5.78 -5.68 3.88
N PHE A 253 -6.74 -6.45 3.35
CA PHE A 253 -8.16 -6.19 3.61
C PHE A 253 -8.50 -6.25 5.10
N LEU A 254 -8.10 -7.33 5.77
CA LEU A 254 -8.36 -7.50 7.20
C LEU A 254 -7.71 -6.38 8.02
N LEU A 255 -6.50 -5.99 7.65
CA LEU A 255 -5.75 -4.92 8.30
C LEU A 255 -6.45 -3.56 8.11
N VAL A 256 -6.83 -3.21 6.89
CA VAL A 256 -7.56 -1.96 6.59
C VAL A 256 -8.90 -1.91 7.32
N GLY A 257 -9.62 -3.03 7.39
CA GLY A 257 -10.94 -3.10 8.03
C GLY A 257 -10.91 -3.09 9.56
N LYS A 258 -9.77 -3.41 10.18
CA LYS A 258 -9.64 -3.57 11.64
C LYS A 258 -8.69 -2.58 12.29
N THR A 259 -7.87 -1.88 11.51
CA THR A 259 -6.88 -0.93 12.01
C THR A 259 -7.06 0.45 11.39
N SER A 260 -6.42 1.45 11.99
CA SER A 260 -6.46 2.82 11.47
C SER A 260 -5.44 3.00 10.35
N ALA A 261 -5.68 3.99 9.47
CA ALA A 261 -4.70 4.41 8.47
C ALA A 261 -3.34 4.79 9.12
N LEU A 262 -3.36 5.30 10.35
CA LEU A 262 -2.15 5.55 11.13
C LEU A 262 -1.40 4.26 11.45
N THR A 263 -2.09 3.25 11.97
CA THR A 263 -1.48 1.96 12.34
C THR A 263 -0.79 1.35 11.12
N MET A 264 -1.42 1.40 9.95
CA MET A 264 -0.84 0.91 8.70
C MET A 264 0.42 1.67 8.29
N ASN A 265 0.43 3.01 8.39
CA ASN A 265 1.59 3.82 8.02
C ASN A 265 2.81 3.52 8.91
N VAL A 266 2.59 3.39 10.23
CA VAL A 266 3.68 3.05 11.17
C VAL A 266 4.14 1.62 10.98
N ALA A 267 3.20 0.67 10.88
CA ALA A 267 3.52 -0.74 10.64
C ALA A 267 4.30 -0.95 9.34
N GLY A 268 3.99 -0.17 8.29
CA GLY A 268 4.73 -0.20 7.02
C GLY A 268 6.20 0.18 7.17
N VAL A 269 6.51 1.21 7.94
CA VAL A 269 7.91 1.59 8.22
C VAL A 269 8.64 0.49 9.00
N VAL A 270 7.99 -0.07 10.03
CA VAL A 270 8.55 -1.18 10.82
C VAL A 270 8.80 -2.41 9.95
N LYS A 271 7.84 -2.76 9.08
CA LYS A 271 7.96 -3.82 8.08
C LYS A 271 9.21 -3.61 7.23
N ASP A 272 9.42 -2.42 6.71
CA ASP A 272 10.55 -2.10 5.83
C ASP A 272 11.89 -2.24 6.56
N TRP A 273 11.98 -1.82 7.82
CA TRP A 273 13.19 -1.96 8.65
C TRP A 273 13.52 -3.41 8.94
N LEU A 274 12.53 -4.17 9.36
CA LEU A 274 12.68 -5.60 9.62
C LEU A 274 13.13 -6.33 8.34
N LEU A 275 12.71 -5.86 7.16
CA LEU A 275 13.02 -6.51 5.89
C LEU A 275 14.46 -6.24 5.49
N ILE A 276 14.96 -5.03 5.70
CA ILE A 276 16.38 -4.69 5.51
C ILE A 276 17.25 -5.51 6.47
N ALA A 277 16.87 -5.61 7.74
CA ALA A 277 17.59 -6.40 8.74
C ALA A 277 17.61 -7.90 8.38
N PHE A 278 16.49 -8.42 7.88
CA PHE A 278 16.39 -9.79 7.38
C PHE A 278 17.25 -10.01 6.13
N SER A 279 17.24 -9.07 5.19
CA SER A 279 18.04 -9.13 3.97
C SER A 279 19.54 -9.21 4.29
N TRP A 280 19.99 -8.38 5.22
CA TRP A 280 21.37 -8.38 5.67
C TRP A 280 21.76 -9.67 6.42
N SER A 281 20.91 -10.14 7.35
CA SER A 281 21.24 -11.28 8.20
C SER A 281 21.09 -12.65 7.52
N VAL A 282 20.06 -12.83 6.70
CA VAL A 282 19.67 -14.12 6.10
C VAL A 282 20.03 -14.21 4.63
N ILE A 283 19.68 -13.21 3.82
CA ILE A 283 20.01 -13.17 2.37
C ILE A 283 21.51 -12.84 2.16
N LYS A 284 22.19 -12.37 3.23
CA LYS A 284 23.60 -11.98 3.23
C LYS A 284 23.90 -10.84 2.24
N ASP A 285 22.92 -9.95 2.05
CA ASP A 285 23.16 -8.71 1.30
C ASP A 285 24.23 -7.88 2.01
N THR A 286 25.17 -7.33 1.24
CA THR A 286 26.25 -6.50 1.78
C THR A 286 25.71 -5.10 2.10
N VAL A 287 25.67 -4.73 3.37
CA VAL A 287 25.27 -3.38 3.83
C VAL A 287 26.51 -2.65 4.33
N THR A 288 26.90 -1.59 3.64
CA THR A 288 28.04 -0.76 4.05
C THR A 288 27.64 0.22 5.18
N PRO A 289 28.60 0.73 5.97
CA PRO A 289 28.30 1.77 6.95
C PRO A 289 27.67 3.03 6.33
N ILE A 290 28.06 3.37 5.10
CA ILE A 290 27.49 4.50 4.34
C ILE A 290 26.02 4.22 3.98
N ASN A 291 25.69 2.99 3.56
CA ASN A 291 24.30 2.58 3.36
C ASN A 291 23.49 2.77 4.62
N LEU A 292 24.00 2.27 5.75
CA LEU A 292 23.27 2.32 7.01
C LEU A 292 23.01 3.76 7.48
N PHE A 293 23.98 4.65 7.27
CA PHE A 293 23.81 6.07 7.57
C PHE A 293 22.73 6.72 6.70
N GLY A 294 22.76 6.49 5.38
CA GLY A 294 21.72 7.02 4.48
C GLY A 294 20.33 6.42 4.75
N TYR A 295 20.24 5.14 5.10
CA TYR A 295 19.01 4.49 5.57
C TYR A 295 18.46 5.22 6.81
N GLY A 296 19.32 5.49 7.80
CA GLY A 296 18.95 6.22 9.00
C GLY A 296 18.35 7.60 8.67
N LEU A 297 19.01 8.39 7.83
CA LEU A 297 18.51 9.70 7.41
C LEU A 297 17.18 9.62 6.67
N ALA A 298 17.06 8.72 5.68
CA ALA A 298 15.83 8.54 4.91
C ALA A 298 14.66 8.15 5.82
N PHE A 299 14.87 7.20 6.74
CA PHE A 299 13.84 6.75 7.65
C PHE A 299 13.44 7.78 8.71
N LEU A 300 14.38 8.58 9.21
CA LEU A 300 14.04 9.71 10.07
C LEU A 300 13.14 10.71 9.34
N GLY A 301 13.44 11.01 8.06
CA GLY A 301 12.59 11.85 7.22
C GLY A 301 11.19 11.27 6.97
N VAL A 302 11.08 9.96 6.72
CA VAL A 302 9.78 9.28 6.58
C VAL A 302 9.02 9.26 7.91
N GLY A 303 9.72 9.02 9.03
CA GLY A 303 9.16 9.05 10.37
C GLY A 303 8.60 10.44 10.71
N TYR A 304 9.37 11.49 10.43
CA TYR A 304 8.92 12.88 10.58
C TYR A 304 7.72 13.19 9.68
N TYR A 305 7.73 12.78 8.40
CA TYR A 305 6.60 12.94 7.50
C TYR A 305 5.32 12.32 8.07
N ASN A 306 5.43 11.06 8.49
CA ASN A 306 4.30 10.30 9.01
C ASN A 306 3.78 10.91 10.31
N HIS A 307 4.67 11.41 11.18
CA HIS A 307 4.29 12.12 12.40
C HIS A 307 3.53 13.43 12.08
N SER A 308 4.07 14.27 11.20
CA SER A 308 3.43 15.53 10.80
C SER A 308 2.07 15.30 10.15
N LYS A 309 1.97 14.30 9.26
CA LYS A 309 0.70 13.89 8.63
C LYS A 309 -0.30 13.38 9.67
N LEU A 310 0.16 12.61 10.66
CA LEU A 310 -0.68 12.16 11.76
C LEU A 310 -1.23 13.33 12.58
N GLN A 311 -0.39 14.28 12.98
CA GLN A 311 -0.85 15.44 13.75
C GLN A 311 -1.91 16.24 12.99
N ALA A 312 -1.73 16.41 11.67
CA ALA A 312 -2.71 17.06 10.83
C ALA A 312 -4.05 16.30 10.76
N LEU A 313 -4.03 14.96 10.72
CA LEU A 313 -5.25 14.14 10.75
C LEU A 313 -5.96 14.26 12.11
N LYS A 314 -5.22 14.17 13.23
CA LYS A 314 -5.78 14.33 14.58
C LYS A 314 -6.41 15.70 14.77
N ALA A 315 -5.76 16.77 14.29
CA ALA A 315 -6.29 18.12 14.35
C ALA A 315 -7.61 18.26 13.56
N LYS A 316 -7.68 17.67 12.35
CA LYS A 316 -8.91 17.64 11.56
C LYS A 316 -10.04 16.85 12.23
N GLU A 317 -9.74 15.71 12.83
CA GLU A 317 -10.73 14.92 13.58
C GLU A 317 -11.24 15.67 14.81
N ALA A 318 -10.35 16.36 15.54
CA ALA A 318 -10.74 17.19 16.68
C ALA A 318 -11.65 18.34 16.24
N GLN A 319 -11.32 19.05 15.15
CA GLN A 319 -12.16 20.09 14.58
C GLN A 319 -13.53 19.56 14.16
N LYS A 320 -13.59 18.36 13.54
CA LYS A 320 -14.87 17.75 13.15
C LYS A 320 -15.74 17.42 14.36
N LYS A 321 -15.16 16.92 15.46
CA LYS A 321 -15.89 16.64 16.70
C LYS A 321 -16.43 17.90 17.37
N ILE A 322 -15.65 18.98 17.37
CA ILE A 322 -16.09 20.29 17.89
C ILE A 322 -17.27 20.80 17.05
N GLY A 323 -17.15 20.81 15.71
CA GLY A 323 -18.23 21.27 14.85
C GLY A 323 -19.52 20.45 14.94
N GLN A 324 -19.43 19.13 15.14
CA GLN A 324 -20.61 18.28 15.39
C GLN A 324 -21.26 18.55 16.75
N GLY A 325 -20.46 18.80 17.79
CA GLY A 325 -20.97 19.18 19.11
C GLY A 325 -21.64 20.55 19.10
N ASP A 326 -21.11 21.50 18.34
CA ASP A 326 -21.71 22.83 18.18
C ASP A 326 -23.05 22.77 17.41
N GLU A 327 -23.15 21.93 16.36
CA GLU A 327 -24.41 21.67 15.65
C GLU A 327 -25.47 20.99 16.54
N GLU A 328 -25.07 20.01 17.34
CA GLU A 328 -25.96 19.31 18.27
C GLU A 328 -26.45 20.25 19.38
N THR A 329 -25.56 21.10 19.91
CA THR A 329 -25.90 22.13 20.90
C THR A 329 -26.84 23.20 20.32
N GLY A 330 -26.62 23.61 19.07
CA GLY A 330 -27.49 24.56 18.38
C GLY A 330 -28.93 24.05 18.20
N LYS A 331 -29.08 22.77 17.80
CA LYS A 331 -30.41 22.14 17.68
C LYS A 331 -31.15 22.04 19.01
N LEU A 332 -30.45 21.71 20.10
CA LEU A 332 -31.04 21.64 21.44
C LEU A 332 -31.49 23.02 21.96
N LEU A 333 -30.80 24.10 21.58
CA LEU A 333 -31.20 25.46 21.91
C LEU A 333 -32.43 25.90 21.11
N GLU A 334 -32.52 25.57 19.82
CA GLU A 334 -33.70 25.84 18.99
C GLU A 334 -34.95 25.08 19.48
N GLU A 335 -34.81 23.81 19.88
CA GLU A 335 -35.91 23.06 20.50
C GLU A 335 -36.39 23.71 21.80
N ARG A 336 -35.45 24.15 22.64
CA ARG A 336 -35.77 24.81 23.92
C ARG A 336 -36.42 26.17 23.73
N GLU A 337 -35.99 26.96 22.75
CA GLU A 337 -36.65 28.23 22.40
C GLU A 337 -38.04 28.01 21.77
N GLY A 338 -38.21 26.94 20.99
CA GLY A 338 -39.50 26.51 20.46
C GLY A 338 -40.50 26.13 21.57
N GLU A 339 -40.07 25.38 22.58
CA GLU A 339 -40.90 25.02 23.74
C GLU A 339 -41.27 26.25 24.60
N VAL A 340 -40.32 27.16 24.83
CA VAL A 340 -40.56 28.39 25.62
C VAL A 340 -41.48 29.38 24.86
N GLY A 341 -41.36 29.46 23.53
CA GLY A 341 -42.24 30.27 22.68
C GLY A 341 -43.68 29.76 22.63
N MET A 342 -43.88 28.44 22.76
CA MET A 342 -45.19 27.80 22.81
C MET A 342 -45.86 27.97 24.18
N GLY A 343 -45.08 27.93 25.28
CA GLY A 343 -45.55 28.21 26.63
C GLY A 343 -46.06 29.65 26.83
N LYS A 344 -45.38 30.66 26.28
CA LYS A 344 -45.81 32.07 26.41
C LYS A 344 -47.11 32.42 25.66
N ARG A 345 -47.46 31.68 24.60
CA ARG A 345 -48.73 31.86 23.88
C ARG A 345 -49.94 31.28 24.62
N SER A 346 -49.71 30.31 25.50
CA SER A 346 -50.75 29.71 26.35
C SER A 346 -51.22 30.65 27.47
N ASP A 347 -50.31 31.44 28.05
CA ASP A 347 -50.61 32.30 29.21
C ASP A 347 -51.19 33.68 28.85
N SER A 348 -51.27 34.02 27.56
CA SER A 348 -51.83 35.31 27.08
C SER A 348 -53.27 35.19 26.54
N GLN A 349 -53.91 34.04 26.73
CA GLN A 349 -55.29 33.76 26.28
C GLN A 349 -56.31 33.48 27.40
N ASN A 350 -55.95 33.67 28.68
CA ASN A 350 -56.90 33.58 29.79
C ASN A 350 -57.13 34.92 30.48
#